data_AF-A0A968BRX6-F1
#
_entry.id   AF-A0A968BRX6-F1
#
_cell.length_a   1.000
_cell.length_b   1.000
_cell.length_c   1.000
_cell.angle_alpha   90.00
_cell.angle_beta   90.00
_cell.angle_gamma   90.00
#
_symmetry.space_group_name_H-M   'P 1'
#
loop_
_entity.id
_entity.type
_entity.pdbx_description
1 polymer ?
#
loop_
_entity_poly.entity_id
_entity_poly.type
_entity_poly.pdbx_seq_one_letter_code
_entity_poly.pdbx_strand_id
1 'polypeptide(L)'
;MKAHLLIVIGLALGLVLLVFMAASGPVSWAQPTCQRYVSYEGSDLSNCSAEAKPCRTVQYAIGQSSKGDRICVSSVLLKPDPTVYSETITFDRSVILDGAWESMCTVHTGCAFQPAEPCAADRVVLHAEGAGRVITIEPDTEPTVDCFTITGGDADTLGGDPDGNHAGGGIFADRAAPIIVNNVITANFGCDVCTGFYGRGGGIYLLDVPSTALVSNNLIANNVADESTWGKGGGIMLRDSDAAVEENEIRYNRAGHSAGYGGGITVEGGEPTIKGNEIHHNIAGQTVQGLGGGIFVWSNTTASIEGNIIYYNQAISGAGDPGMASRGGGIYYSGNPTVQAVIWDNDVGQNIASPVSHQGYGGGLYASGLVTPSLIGANNLSSNIAGHNDNGKGGGIYLDGSEATLQGNEIVDNTATWSGSMGKGGGVFVEGSAVTIRGNAIARNTGSRFSGLPSSMGFGAGMVISDAVALVQDNLITGNRATNSPDFAAGGGAYVFTSTVR
;
A
#
# COMPACT_ATOMS: atom_id res chain seq x y z
N MET A 1 -24.46 18.06 -47.51
CA MET A 1 -24.12 18.07 -46.06
C MET A 1 -22.86 17.29 -45.70
N LYS A 2 -22.62 16.07 -46.23
CA LYS A 2 -21.42 15.27 -45.87
C LYS A 2 -20.06 15.84 -46.33
N ALA A 3 -19.99 16.55 -47.45
CA ALA A 3 -18.73 17.12 -47.97
C ALA A 3 -18.22 18.34 -47.17
N HIS A 4 -19.13 19.18 -46.64
CA HIS A 4 -18.74 20.34 -45.85
C HIS A 4 -18.24 19.97 -44.45
N LEU A 5 -18.74 18.86 -43.88
CA LEU A 5 -18.30 18.37 -42.58
C LEU A 5 -16.85 17.86 -42.60
N LEU A 6 -16.45 17.18 -43.68
CA LEU A 6 -15.07 16.67 -43.84
C LEU A 6 -14.03 17.78 -44.02
N ILE A 7 -14.40 18.88 -44.69
CA ILE A 7 -13.51 20.04 -44.88
C ILE A 7 -13.32 20.80 -43.55
N VAL A 8 -14.38 20.92 -42.75
CA VAL A 8 -14.31 21.57 -41.43
C VAL A 8 -13.47 20.73 -40.45
N ILE A 9 -13.62 19.40 -40.47
CA ILE A 9 -12.80 18.49 -39.66
C ILE A 9 -11.32 18.53 -40.11
N GLY A 10 -11.06 18.55 -41.43
CA GLY A 10 -9.70 18.64 -41.97
C GLY A 10 -9.00 19.96 -41.63
N LEU A 11 -9.71 21.09 -41.67
CA LEU A 11 -9.19 22.40 -41.27
C LEU A 11 -8.96 22.49 -39.75
N ALA A 12 -9.84 21.89 -38.94
CA ALA A 12 -9.67 21.84 -37.48
C ALA A 12 -8.46 20.98 -37.08
N LEU A 13 -8.27 19.81 -37.70
CA LEU A 13 -7.10 18.96 -37.50
C LEU A 13 -5.81 19.62 -37.97
N GLY A 14 -5.84 20.33 -39.10
CA GLY A 14 -4.70 21.10 -39.59
C GLY A 14 -4.30 22.25 -38.66
N LEU A 15 -5.28 22.95 -38.07
CA LEU A 15 -5.03 24.03 -37.12
C LEU A 15 -4.45 23.49 -35.79
N VAL A 16 -4.97 22.35 -35.30
CA VAL A 16 -4.45 21.68 -34.09
C VAL A 16 -3.02 21.19 -34.30
N LEU A 17 -2.70 20.62 -35.47
CA LEU A 17 -1.32 20.18 -35.79
C LEU A 17 -0.34 21.36 -35.86
N LEU A 18 -0.77 22.50 -36.40
CA LEU A 18 0.05 23.72 -36.48
C LEU A 18 0.28 24.35 -35.09
N VAL A 19 -0.70 24.28 -34.19
CA VAL A 19 -0.53 24.71 -32.80
C VAL A 19 0.42 23.79 -32.04
N PHE A 20 0.35 22.48 -32.24
CA PHE A 20 1.30 21.53 -31.64
C PHE A 20 2.73 21.68 -32.18
N MET A 21 2.90 21.94 -33.48
CA MET A 21 4.23 22.22 -34.05
C MET A 21 4.79 23.58 -33.58
N ALA A 22 3.95 24.60 -33.41
CA ALA A 22 4.37 25.90 -32.89
C ALA A 22 4.68 25.89 -31.38
N ALA A 23 4.12 24.94 -30.62
CA ALA A 23 4.38 24.77 -29.19
C ALA A 23 5.61 23.88 -28.89
N SER A 24 6.31 23.37 -29.90
CA SER A 24 7.47 22.47 -29.75
C SER A 24 8.83 23.18 -29.65
N GLY A 25 8.85 24.49 -29.36
CA GLY A 25 10.08 25.16 -28.94
C GLY A 25 10.59 24.53 -27.63
N PRO A 26 11.91 24.50 -27.38
CA PRO A 26 12.43 24.04 -26.10
C PRO A 26 11.83 24.93 -25.01
N VAL A 27 10.92 24.35 -24.21
CA VAL A 27 10.50 24.95 -22.96
C VAL A 27 11.75 24.90 -22.09
N SER A 28 12.48 26.01 -22.04
CA SER A 28 13.48 26.26 -21.01
C SER A 28 12.74 26.33 -19.69
N TRP A 29 12.56 25.19 -19.02
CA TRP A 29 12.14 25.16 -17.63
C TRP A 29 13.15 26.00 -16.86
N ALA A 30 12.70 27.15 -16.32
CA ALA A 30 13.52 27.91 -15.41
C ALA A 30 13.87 26.98 -14.24
N GLN A 31 15.16 26.86 -13.95
CA GLN A 31 15.63 26.02 -12.86
C GLN A 31 14.94 26.44 -11.55
N PRO A 32 14.44 25.49 -10.74
CA PRO A 32 13.82 25.82 -9.47
C PRO A 32 14.79 26.66 -8.64
N THR A 33 14.33 27.82 -8.16
CA THR A 33 15.19 28.69 -7.37
C THR A 33 15.33 28.12 -5.96
N CYS A 34 16.52 27.69 -5.59
CA CYS A 34 16.86 27.31 -4.21
C CYS A 34 16.98 28.55 -3.33
N GLN A 35 16.30 28.55 -2.18
CA GLN A 35 16.46 29.58 -1.15
C GLN A 35 17.52 29.18 -0.13
N ARG A 36 17.76 27.88 0.07
CA ARG A 36 18.81 27.34 0.92
C ARG A 36 19.54 26.21 0.21
N TYR A 37 20.82 26.06 0.51
CA TYR A 37 21.70 25.03 -0.06
C TYR A 37 22.31 24.18 1.05
N VAL A 38 22.31 22.86 0.87
CA VAL A 38 22.92 21.89 1.79
C VAL A 38 23.90 20.99 1.03
N SER A 39 25.12 20.89 1.56
CA SER A 39 26.15 19.98 1.06
C SER A 39 26.90 19.39 2.25
N TYR A 40 27.25 18.10 2.15
CA TYR A 40 28.06 17.40 3.16
C TYR A 40 29.42 18.09 3.41
N GLU A 41 29.94 18.81 2.42
CA GLU A 41 31.19 19.57 2.49
C GLU A 41 30.98 21.03 2.99
N GLY A 42 29.74 21.41 3.30
CA GLY A 42 29.33 22.72 3.78
C GLY A 42 29.61 22.97 5.27
N SER A 43 29.04 24.07 5.79
CA SER A 43 29.23 24.53 7.17
C SER A 43 28.01 25.27 7.73
N ASP A 44 27.59 24.92 8.95
CA ASP A 44 26.44 25.50 9.66
C ASP A 44 26.78 26.83 10.36
N LEU A 45 27.41 27.76 9.65
CA LEU A 45 27.86 29.06 10.17
C LEU A 45 27.10 30.26 9.57
N SER A 46 26.29 30.04 8.53
CA SER A 46 25.56 31.09 7.82
C SER A 46 24.09 30.70 7.64
N ASN A 47 23.28 31.58 7.06
CA ASN A 47 21.89 31.24 6.73
C ASN A 47 21.76 30.37 5.45
N CYS A 48 22.87 29.99 4.81
CA CYS A 48 22.93 29.07 3.68
C CYS A 48 22.14 29.50 2.44
N SER A 49 21.86 30.81 2.29
CA SER A 49 21.20 31.35 1.10
C SER A 49 22.15 31.59 -0.07
N ALA A 50 23.46 31.55 0.17
CA ALA A 50 24.48 31.64 -0.87
C ALA A 50 24.95 30.24 -1.26
N GLU A 51 24.81 29.90 -2.53
CA GLU A 51 25.24 28.62 -3.13
C GLU A 51 26.68 28.24 -2.78
N ALA A 52 27.59 29.22 -2.79
CA ALA A 52 29.01 29.01 -2.46
C ALA A 52 29.28 28.70 -0.98
N LYS A 53 28.30 28.87 -0.09
CA LYS A 53 28.39 28.67 1.36
C LYS A 53 27.18 27.88 1.89
N PRO A 54 27.01 26.61 1.46
CA PRO A 54 25.89 25.80 1.88
C PRO A 54 26.02 25.38 3.35
N CYS A 55 24.88 25.04 3.95
CA CYS A 55 24.81 24.35 5.24
C CYS A 55 25.47 22.97 5.14
N ARG A 56 25.95 22.48 6.27
CA ARG A 56 26.43 21.10 6.42
C ARG A 56 25.28 20.14 6.69
N THR A 57 24.34 20.53 7.54
CA THR A 57 23.24 19.68 7.98
C THR A 57 21.90 20.14 7.42
N VAL A 58 20.98 19.18 7.24
CA VAL A 58 19.64 19.42 6.72
C VAL A 58 18.79 20.13 7.77
N GLN A 59 18.82 19.66 9.02
CA GLN A 59 18.05 20.25 10.11
C GLN A 59 18.41 21.71 10.36
N TYR A 60 19.70 22.05 10.29
CA TYR A 60 20.12 23.43 10.45
C TYR A 60 19.56 24.32 9.33
N ALA A 61 19.57 23.86 8.07
CA ALA A 61 19.00 24.59 6.95
C ALA A 61 17.48 24.81 7.09
N ILE A 62 16.75 23.81 7.59
CA ILE A 62 15.33 23.96 7.94
C ILE A 62 15.14 25.06 8.99
N GLY A 63 16.00 25.11 10.01
CA GLY A 63 16.00 26.17 11.02
C GLY A 63 16.30 27.58 10.48
N GLN A 64 16.98 27.68 9.33
CA GLN A 64 17.23 28.95 8.64
C GLN A 64 16.11 29.35 7.67
N SER A 65 15.12 28.49 7.44
CA SER A 65 14.14 28.63 6.36
C SER A 65 12.86 29.34 6.79
N SER A 66 12.26 30.06 5.85
CA SER A 66 10.90 30.62 5.96
C SER A 66 9.88 29.70 5.31
N LYS A 67 8.59 29.90 5.62
CA LYS A 67 7.50 29.15 4.98
C LYS A 67 7.58 29.28 3.46
N GLY A 68 7.61 28.14 2.76
CA GLY A 68 7.70 28.04 1.30
C GLY A 68 9.12 28.06 0.73
N ASP A 69 10.15 28.21 1.55
CA ASP A 69 11.54 28.11 1.08
C ASP A 69 11.83 26.71 0.53
N ARG A 70 12.55 26.63 -0.59
CA ARG A 70 13.16 25.41 -1.12
C ARG A 70 14.58 25.26 -0.59
N ILE A 71 14.85 24.08 -0.06
CA ILE A 71 16.14 23.64 0.46
C ILE A 71 16.67 22.57 -0.49
N CYS A 72 17.72 22.92 -1.22
CA CYS A 72 18.36 22.03 -2.18
C CYS A 72 19.49 21.25 -1.49
N VAL A 73 19.27 19.96 -1.30
CA VAL A 73 20.18 19.05 -0.60
C VAL A 73 20.92 18.22 -1.63
N SER A 74 22.24 18.30 -1.59
CA SER A 74 23.07 17.74 -2.65
C SER A 74 23.74 16.43 -2.28
N SER A 75 23.91 15.56 -3.27
CA SER A 75 24.99 14.58 -3.25
C SER A 75 26.31 15.21 -3.70
N VAL A 76 27.45 14.61 -3.35
CA VAL A 76 28.76 15.09 -3.84
C VAL A 76 28.97 14.59 -5.27
N LEU A 77 29.17 15.55 -6.18
CA LEU A 77 29.41 15.31 -7.60
C LEU A 77 30.66 14.43 -7.80
N LEU A 78 30.57 13.44 -8.70
CA LEU A 78 31.61 12.43 -9.00
C LEU A 78 32.00 11.50 -7.83
N LYS A 79 31.38 11.63 -6.64
CA LYS A 79 31.56 10.64 -5.56
C LYS A 79 30.84 9.34 -5.95
N PRO A 80 31.50 8.17 -5.92
CA PRO A 80 30.86 6.91 -6.30
C PRO A 80 29.79 6.49 -5.28
N ASP A 81 30.09 6.61 -3.99
CA ASP A 81 29.16 6.28 -2.91
C ASP A 81 28.13 7.40 -2.71
N PRO A 82 26.92 7.07 -2.21
CA PRO A 82 25.93 8.06 -1.87
C PRO A 82 26.42 9.03 -0.79
N THR A 83 25.77 10.19 -0.72
CA THR A 83 26.03 11.18 0.32
C THR A 83 25.04 10.96 1.46
N VAL A 84 25.58 10.62 2.62
CA VAL A 84 24.78 10.28 3.81
C VAL A 84 24.80 11.47 4.77
N TYR A 85 23.61 11.97 5.07
CA TYR A 85 23.33 12.95 6.12
C TYR A 85 22.81 12.18 7.34
N SER A 86 23.69 11.95 8.31
CA SER A 86 23.37 11.24 9.54
C SER A 86 22.78 12.21 10.58
N GLU A 87 21.46 12.33 10.60
CA GLU A 87 20.71 13.19 11.53
C GLU A 87 19.23 12.76 11.55
N THR A 88 18.51 13.17 12.59
CA THR A 88 17.04 13.15 12.61
C THR A 88 16.50 14.52 12.21
N ILE A 89 15.41 14.55 11.46
CA ILE A 89 14.85 15.76 10.86
C ILE A 89 13.46 16.03 11.41
N THR A 90 13.21 17.27 11.81
CA THR A 90 11.91 17.77 12.24
C THR A 90 11.48 18.96 11.38
N PHE A 91 10.32 18.83 10.76
CA PHE A 91 9.61 19.92 10.11
C PHE A 91 8.62 20.56 11.08
N ASP A 92 8.99 21.73 11.60
CA ASP A 92 8.16 22.65 12.39
C ASP A 92 7.62 23.82 11.53
N ARG A 93 7.76 23.70 10.19
CA ARG A 93 7.32 24.70 9.20
C ARG A 93 7.17 24.06 7.81
N SER A 94 6.29 24.63 6.98
CA SER A 94 6.10 24.19 5.58
C SER A 94 7.25 24.68 4.69
N VAL A 95 8.16 23.79 4.30
CA VAL A 95 9.27 24.05 3.36
C VAL A 95 9.34 22.94 2.32
N ILE A 96 10.07 23.16 1.24
CA ILE A 96 10.33 22.14 0.22
C ILE A 96 11.75 21.61 0.44
N LEU A 97 11.86 20.35 0.84
CA LEU A 97 13.12 19.64 0.92
C LEU A 97 13.33 18.85 -0.39
N ASP A 98 14.37 19.19 -1.13
CA ASP A 98 14.60 18.73 -2.50
C ASP A 98 15.99 18.09 -2.62
N GLY A 99 16.02 16.77 -2.82
CA GLY A 99 17.22 15.94 -2.93
C GLY A 99 17.74 15.76 -4.35
N ALA A 100 17.11 16.37 -5.36
CA ALA A 100 17.49 16.23 -6.77
C ALA A 100 18.67 17.12 -7.16
N TRP A 101 19.72 17.17 -6.32
CA TRP A 101 20.86 18.08 -6.51
C TRP A 101 22.20 17.37 -6.33
N GLU A 102 23.21 17.86 -7.03
CA GLU A 102 24.61 17.52 -6.82
C GLU A 102 25.41 18.79 -6.58
N SER A 103 26.44 18.70 -5.74
CA SER A 103 27.36 19.80 -5.49
C SER A 103 28.81 19.39 -5.64
N MET A 104 29.62 20.36 -6.07
CA MET A 104 31.07 20.27 -6.08
C MET A 104 31.63 21.45 -5.29
N CYS A 105 32.28 21.18 -4.17
CA CYS A 105 32.91 22.20 -3.35
C CYS A 105 34.42 22.25 -3.58
N THR A 106 34.98 23.44 -3.76
CA THR A 106 36.42 23.66 -3.80
C THR A 106 36.85 24.71 -2.79
N VAL A 107 38.10 24.61 -2.34
CA VAL A 107 38.69 25.52 -1.34
C VAL A 107 38.69 26.98 -1.80
N HIS A 108 38.68 27.24 -3.12
CA HIS A 108 38.82 28.59 -3.67
C HIS A 108 37.51 29.22 -4.17
N THR A 109 36.59 28.43 -4.70
CA THR A 109 35.34 28.93 -5.30
C THR A 109 34.12 28.71 -4.42
N GLY A 110 34.26 27.99 -3.30
CA GLY A 110 33.12 27.48 -2.55
C GLY A 110 32.43 26.35 -3.32
N CYS A 111 31.15 26.16 -3.06
CA CYS A 111 30.33 25.13 -3.70
C CYS A 111 29.60 25.65 -4.93
N ALA A 112 29.40 24.77 -5.90
CA ALA A 112 28.49 24.96 -7.03
C ALA A 112 27.50 23.80 -7.06
N PHE A 113 26.24 24.09 -7.36
CA PHE A 113 25.13 23.16 -7.38
C PHE A 113 24.62 22.97 -8.80
N GLN A 114 24.22 21.75 -9.12
CA GLN A 114 23.51 21.45 -10.35
C GLN A 114 22.36 20.47 -10.07
N PRO A 115 21.26 20.52 -10.83
CA PRO A 115 20.21 19.52 -10.74
C PRO A 115 20.71 18.13 -11.13
N ALA A 116 20.24 17.11 -10.41
CA ALA A 116 20.38 15.71 -10.76
C ALA A 116 19.11 15.27 -11.51
N GLU A 117 19.16 15.30 -12.84
CA GLU A 117 18.00 14.99 -13.70
C GLU A 117 18.26 13.77 -14.59
N PRO A 118 17.43 12.71 -14.52
CA PRO A 118 16.28 12.55 -13.61
C PRO A 118 16.71 12.41 -12.13
N CYS A 119 15.77 12.63 -11.21
CA CYS A 119 15.96 12.39 -9.78
C CYS A 119 16.64 11.03 -9.52
N ALA A 120 17.70 11.06 -8.71
CA ALA A 120 18.45 9.88 -8.27
C ALA A 120 18.39 9.79 -6.72
N ALA A 121 17.23 9.38 -6.20
CA ALA A 121 16.94 9.36 -4.76
C ALA A 121 17.93 8.49 -3.94
N ASP A 122 18.61 7.54 -4.56
CA ASP A 122 19.65 6.71 -3.95
C ASP A 122 20.96 7.49 -3.66
N ARG A 123 21.15 8.69 -4.23
CA ARG A 123 22.37 9.50 -4.10
C ARG A 123 22.38 10.39 -2.85
N VAL A 124 21.22 10.77 -2.34
CA VAL A 124 21.05 11.62 -1.15
C VAL A 124 20.31 10.83 -0.07
N VAL A 125 21.04 10.43 0.96
CA VAL A 125 20.54 9.54 2.02
C VAL A 125 20.36 10.32 3.30
N LEU A 126 19.15 10.32 3.84
CA LEU A 126 18.80 10.77 5.19
C LEU A 126 18.78 9.54 6.09
N HIS A 127 19.68 9.49 7.08
CA HIS A 127 19.91 8.30 7.89
C HIS A 127 19.85 8.63 9.38
N ALA A 128 18.93 8.01 10.12
CA ALA A 128 18.80 8.27 11.56
C ALA A 128 19.74 7.44 12.46
N GLU A 129 20.36 6.38 11.92
CA GLU A 129 21.31 5.50 12.67
C GLU A 129 20.68 4.83 13.91
N GLY A 130 19.38 4.60 13.87
CA GLY A 130 18.59 4.07 14.99
C GLY A 130 18.37 5.07 16.11
N ALA A 131 18.73 6.35 15.93
CA ALA A 131 18.61 7.37 16.98
C ALA A 131 17.18 7.90 17.18
N GLY A 132 16.22 7.44 16.38
CA GLY A 132 14.84 7.90 16.38
C GLY A 132 14.22 7.79 15.00
N ARG A 133 13.12 8.52 14.79
CA ARG A 133 12.50 8.70 13.47
C ARG A 133 13.46 9.43 12.53
N VAL A 134 13.50 9.06 11.25
CA VAL A 134 14.28 9.82 10.26
C VAL A 134 13.67 11.20 10.06
N ILE A 135 12.35 11.27 9.86
CA ILE A 135 11.61 12.51 9.65
C ILE A 135 10.40 12.56 10.60
N THR A 136 10.26 13.67 11.31
CA THR A 136 9.07 14.05 12.08
C THR A 136 8.46 15.31 11.47
N ILE A 137 7.16 15.28 11.17
CA ILE A 137 6.41 16.41 10.63
C ILE A 137 5.40 16.86 11.69
N GLU A 138 5.57 18.07 12.19
CA GLU A 138 4.76 18.63 13.27
C GLU A 138 3.40 19.13 12.75
N PRO A 139 2.40 19.23 13.65
CA PRO A 139 1.07 19.76 13.32
C PRO A 139 1.08 21.10 12.61
N ASP A 140 0.04 21.33 11.80
CA ASP A 140 -0.20 22.58 11.09
C ASP A 140 0.90 22.97 10.08
N THR A 141 1.67 21.97 9.61
CA THR A 141 2.69 22.13 8.57
C THR A 141 2.33 21.40 7.27
N GLU A 142 2.96 21.82 6.17
CA GLU A 142 2.71 21.30 4.81
C GLU A 142 4.03 21.12 4.05
N PRO A 143 5.03 20.37 4.58
CA PRO A 143 6.32 20.24 3.92
C PRO A 143 6.24 19.35 2.68
N THR A 144 7.15 19.56 1.74
CA THR A 144 7.43 18.63 0.65
C THR A 144 8.76 17.92 0.91
N VAL A 145 8.79 16.60 0.75
CA VAL A 145 9.98 15.76 0.82
C VAL A 145 10.12 15.04 -0.52
N ASP A 146 11.11 15.44 -1.30
CA ASP A 146 11.29 14.99 -2.68
C ASP A 146 12.71 14.47 -2.93
N CYS A 147 12.83 13.28 -3.54
CA CYS A 147 14.07 12.71 -4.05
C CYS A 147 15.13 12.31 -3.00
N PHE A 148 14.73 11.60 -1.94
CA PHE A 148 15.65 11.09 -0.92
C PHE A 148 15.57 9.58 -0.72
N THR A 149 16.67 8.99 -0.24
CA THR A 149 16.62 7.71 0.49
C THR A 149 16.47 8.00 1.98
N ILE A 150 15.43 7.45 2.61
CA ILE A 150 15.07 7.65 4.02
C ILE A 150 15.18 6.31 4.73
N THR A 151 16.14 6.17 5.65
CA THR A 151 16.52 4.87 6.19
C THR A 151 17.08 4.91 7.62
N GLY A 152 17.09 3.75 8.26
CA GLY A 152 17.72 3.55 9.57
C GLY A 152 17.01 4.27 10.70
N GLY A 153 15.72 4.57 10.53
CA GLY A 153 14.87 5.07 11.60
C GLY A 153 14.37 3.96 12.51
N ASP A 154 14.25 4.27 13.79
CA ASP A 154 13.64 3.43 14.83
C ASP A 154 12.79 4.32 15.74
N ALA A 155 11.48 4.10 15.77
CA ALA A 155 10.56 4.91 16.58
C ALA A 155 10.39 4.40 18.03
N ASP A 156 11.16 3.38 18.46
CA ASP A 156 11.10 2.85 19.82
C ASP A 156 11.14 3.95 20.89
N THR A 157 10.28 3.82 21.90
CA THR A 157 10.07 4.78 23.01
C THR A 157 9.55 6.18 22.63
N LEU A 158 9.31 6.50 21.35
CA LEU A 158 8.92 7.85 20.93
C LEU A 158 7.40 8.10 20.89
N GLY A 159 6.60 7.05 21.09
CA GLY A 159 5.14 7.12 21.01
C GLY A 159 4.65 7.63 19.64
N GLY A 160 3.61 8.46 19.65
CA GLY A 160 3.03 9.11 18.48
C GLY A 160 1.68 8.53 18.07
N ASP A 161 1.46 7.23 18.30
CA ASP A 161 0.15 6.60 18.12
C ASP A 161 -0.76 6.90 19.33
N PRO A 162 -2.07 7.20 19.12
CA PRO A 162 -3.01 7.49 20.20
C PRO A 162 -3.15 6.42 21.28
N ASP A 163 -2.81 5.15 20.97
CA ASP A 163 -2.86 4.06 21.95
C ASP A 163 -1.52 3.90 22.72
N GLY A 164 -0.59 4.84 22.56
CA GLY A 164 0.74 4.86 23.20
C GLY A 164 1.82 4.07 22.47
N ASN A 165 1.53 3.56 21.27
CA ASN A 165 2.47 2.78 20.46
C ASN A 165 3.52 3.65 19.77
N HIS A 166 4.60 3.01 19.32
CA HIS A 166 5.75 3.63 18.66
C HIS A 166 5.48 3.77 17.17
N ALA A 167 5.49 5.00 16.66
CA ALA A 167 4.96 5.32 15.33
C ALA A 167 6.01 5.98 14.41
N GLY A 168 6.05 5.52 13.15
CA GLY A 168 6.69 6.22 12.03
C GLY A 168 8.21 6.17 12.07
N GLY A 169 8.79 4.99 11.92
CA GLY A 169 10.25 4.80 11.93
C GLY A 169 10.96 5.65 10.87
N GLY A 170 10.52 5.57 9.62
CA GLY A 170 11.01 6.44 8.55
C GLY A 170 10.45 7.85 8.69
N ILE A 171 9.14 7.97 8.51
CA ILE A 171 8.42 9.25 8.51
C ILE A 171 7.22 9.17 9.47
N PHE A 172 7.09 10.14 10.36
CA PHE A 172 5.89 10.36 11.16
C PHE A 172 5.32 11.75 10.89
N ALA A 173 4.01 11.83 10.65
CA ALA A 173 3.28 13.09 10.53
C ALA A 173 2.03 13.09 11.43
N ASP A 174 1.84 14.17 12.18
CA ASP A 174 0.68 14.39 13.05
C ASP A 174 -0.04 15.67 12.64
N ARG A 175 -1.32 15.60 12.24
CA ARG A 175 -2.18 16.76 11.92
C ARG A 175 -1.51 17.75 10.96
N ALA A 176 -0.84 17.21 9.95
CA ALA A 176 -0.09 17.95 8.95
C ALA A 176 -0.48 17.50 7.53
N ALA A 177 -0.17 18.28 6.50
CA ALA A 177 -0.45 17.94 5.11
C ALA A 177 0.84 17.78 4.28
N PRO A 178 1.64 16.72 4.51
CA PRO A 178 2.89 16.54 3.80
C PRO A 178 2.68 16.06 2.35
N ILE A 179 3.61 16.45 1.48
CA ILE A 179 3.80 15.89 0.14
C ILE A 179 5.09 15.07 0.16
N ILE A 180 4.98 13.75 0.09
CA ILE A 180 6.10 12.80 0.12
C ILE A 180 6.19 12.14 -1.25
N VAL A 181 7.20 12.52 -2.04
CA VAL A 181 7.30 12.11 -3.45
C VAL A 181 8.68 11.69 -3.89
N ASN A 182 8.76 10.73 -4.82
CA ASN A 182 10.02 10.27 -5.45
C ASN A 182 11.09 9.79 -4.46
N ASN A 183 10.69 9.29 -3.29
CA ASN A 183 11.62 8.82 -2.27
C ASN A 183 11.80 7.30 -2.30
N VAL A 184 12.92 6.85 -1.76
CA VAL A 184 13.17 5.45 -1.36
C VAL A 184 13.09 5.38 0.16
N ILE A 185 12.02 4.82 0.71
CA ILE A 185 11.82 4.69 2.16
C ILE A 185 12.05 3.24 2.54
N THR A 186 13.19 2.95 3.19
CA THR A 186 13.63 1.57 3.39
C THR A 186 14.33 1.32 4.71
N ALA A 187 14.27 0.09 5.20
CA ALA A 187 14.99 -0.37 6.39
C ALA A 187 14.72 0.51 7.63
N ASN A 188 13.46 0.89 7.79
CA ASN A 188 12.99 1.62 8.96
C ASN A 188 12.11 0.73 9.84
N PHE A 189 12.15 1.00 11.13
CA PHE A 189 11.49 0.24 12.17
C PHE A 189 10.50 1.15 12.92
N GLY A 190 9.23 0.74 12.96
CA GLY A 190 8.28 1.35 13.90
C GLY A 190 8.70 1.05 15.34
N CYS A 191 9.31 -0.12 15.53
CA CYS A 191 10.05 -0.50 16.71
C CYS A 191 10.89 -1.76 16.42
N ASP A 192 12.21 -1.69 16.65
CA ASP A 192 13.11 -2.85 16.54
C ASP A 192 13.10 -3.69 17.83
N VAL A 193 13.37 -3.09 18.98
CA VAL A 193 13.36 -3.81 20.28
C VAL A 193 12.24 -3.30 21.18
N CYS A 194 11.09 -3.95 21.12
CA CYS A 194 9.86 -3.41 21.71
C CYS A 194 9.68 -3.85 23.16
N THR A 195 9.92 -2.93 24.10
CA THR A 195 9.67 -3.16 25.52
C THR A 195 8.36 -2.53 25.98
N GLY A 196 7.26 -3.29 25.89
CA GLY A 196 5.99 -2.97 26.55
C GLY A 196 4.91 -2.31 25.67
N PHE A 197 5.29 -1.73 24.53
CA PHE A 197 4.37 -1.24 23.50
C PHE A 197 4.74 -1.82 22.14
N TYR A 198 3.91 -1.54 21.13
CA TYR A 198 4.06 -2.10 19.79
C TYR A 198 4.55 -1.05 18.80
N GLY A 199 5.10 -1.50 17.68
CA GLY A 199 5.46 -0.64 16.56
C GLY A 199 4.36 -0.49 15.50
N ARG A 200 4.32 0.69 14.86
CA ARG A 200 3.34 1.11 13.85
C ARG A 200 4.02 1.90 12.73
N GLY A 201 3.64 1.66 11.48
CA GLY A 201 4.11 2.49 10.36
C GLY A 201 5.62 2.43 10.22
N GLY A 202 6.17 1.26 9.88
CA GLY A 202 7.63 1.08 9.80
C GLY A 202 8.28 2.09 8.88
N GLY A 203 7.75 2.22 7.66
CA GLY A 203 8.15 3.24 6.71
C GLY A 203 7.52 4.60 7.02
N ILE A 204 6.20 4.69 6.94
CA ILE A 204 5.43 5.93 7.09
C ILE A 204 4.28 5.72 8.08
N TYR A 205 4.09 6.67 8.99
CA TYR A 205 2.89 6.80 9.80
C TYR A 205 2.29 8.19 9.59
N LEU A 206 1.02 8.25 9.18
CA LEU A 206 0.22 9.48 9.09
C LEU A 206 -0.92 9.43 10.11
N LEU A 207 -1.00 10.45 10.97
CA LEU A 207 -2.05 10.64 11.98
C LEU A 207 -2.86 11.88 11.67
N ASP A 208 -4.19 11.75 11.56
CA ASP A 208 -5.12 12.87 11.40
C ASP A 208 -4.74 13.83 10.24
N VAL A 209 -4.19 13.28 9.14
CA VAL A 209 -3.76 14.10 8.00
C VAL A 209 -4.94 14.37 7.05
N PRO A 210 -5.07 15.60 6.51
CA PRO A 210 -6.16 15.95 5.62
C PRO A 210 -5.93 15.40 4.20
N SER A 211 -6.96 15.49 3.36
CA SER A 211 -6.93 15.02 1.97
C SER A 211 -6.00 15.79 1.03
N THR A 212 -5.37 16.86 1.51
CA THR A 212 -4.29 17.56 0.81
C THR A 212 -2.92 16.89 0.99
N ALA A 213 -2.79 15.93 1.92
CA ALA A 213 -1.58 15.12 2.06
C ALA A 213 -1.46 14.12 0.89
N LEU A 214 -0.24 13.96 0.38
CA LEU A 214 0.06 13.10 -0.77
C LEU A 214 1.29 12.24 -0.49
N VAL A 215 1.15 10.93 -0.70
CA VAL A 215 2.27 9.98 -0.77
C VAL A 215 2.28 9.42 -2.18
N SER A 216 3.23 9.82 -3.03
CA SER A 216 3.22 9.40 -4.42
C SER A 216 4.57 9.14 -5.06
N ASN A 217 4.64 8.19 -5.99
CA ASN A 217 5.85 7.87 -6.75
C ASN A 217 7.03 7.48 -5.83
N ASN A 218 6.76 6.89 -4.66
CA ASN A 218 7.80 6.40 -3.77
C ASN A 218 8.01 4.89 -3.93
N LEU A 219 9.25 4.45 -3.69
CA LEU A 219 9.55 3.07 -3.34
C LEU A 219 9.55 2.93 -1.81
N ILE A 220 8.60 2.16 -1.27
CA ILE A 220 8.46 1.91 0.17
C ILE A 220 8.73 0.43 0.41
N ALA A 221 9.95 0.10 0.87
CA ALA A 221 10.38 -1.28 0.90
C ALA A 221 11.17 -1.70 2.13
N ASN A 222 11.08 -2.97 2.51
CA ASN A 222 11.86 -3.55 3.62
C ASN A 222 11.71 -2.80 4.94
N ASN A 223 10.55 -2.20 5.19
CA ASN A 223 10.23 -1.58 6.46
C ASN A 223 9.51 -2.58 7.35
N VAL A 224 9.73 -2.47 8.65
CA VAL A 224 9.14 -3.34 9.65
C VAL A 224 8.39 -2.48 10.66
N ALA A 225 7.09 -2.73 10.87
CA ALA A 225 6.39 -1.99 11.92
C ALA A 225 6.85 -2.46 13.30
N ASP A 226 6.93 -3.78 13.56
CA ASP A 226 7.33 -4.35 14.85
C ASP A 226 8.16 -5.64 14.67
N GLU A 227 9.40 -5.66 15.18
CA GLU A 227 10.32 -6.81 15.10
C GLU A 227 10.15 -7.80 16.28
N SER A 228 9.30 -7.50 17.27
CA SER A 228 9.19 -8.30 18.50
C SER A 228 7.96 -9.20 18.52
N THR A 229 6.77 -8.62 18.36
CA THR A 229 5.48 -9.28 18.56
C THR A 229 4.44 -8.84 17.54
N TRP A 230 3.72 -7.73 17.76
CA TRP A 230 2.54 -7.37 16.98
C TRP A 230 2.63 -5.98 16.38
N GLY A 231 2.67 -5.90 15.05
CA GLY A 231 2.78 -4.64 14.34
C GLY A 231 1.61 -4.34 13.40
N LYS A 232 1.48 -3.08 13.02
CA LYS A 232 0.54 -2.62 11.98
C LYS A 232 1.23 -1.70 10.98
N GLY A 233 0.93 -1.87 9.69
CA GLY A 233 1.41 -0.97 8.64
C GLY A 233 2.91 -1.07 8.47
N GLY A 234 3.41 -2.18 7.95
CA GLY A 234 4.86 -2.37 7.74
C GLY A 234 5.44 -1.25 6.85
N GLY A 235 4.80 -1.02 5.70
CA GLY A 235 5.11 0.09 4.81
C GLY A 235 4.49 1.40 5.30
N ILE A 236 3.15 1.48 5.28
CA ILE A 236 2.38 2.69 5.58
C ILE A 236 1.31 2.37 6.64
N MET A 237 1.18 3.24 7.63
CA MET A 237 0.05 3.30 8.56
C MET A 237 -0.70 4.62 8.36
N LEU A 238 -1.99 4.55 8.04
CA LEU A 238 -2.92 5.67 8.01
C LEU A 238 -3.87 5.53 9.19
N ARG A 239 -3.87 6.51 10.09
CA ARG A 239 -4.83 6.57 11.21
C ARG A 239 -5.60 7.87 11.14
N ASP A 240 -6.93 7.75 11.04
CA ASP A 240 -7.87 8.87 10.95
C ASP A 240 -7.47 9.88 9.85
N SER A 241 -6.95 9.36 8.74
CA SER A 241 -6.24 10.13 7.72
C SER A 241 -6.89 10.02 6.34
N ASP A 242 -6.99 11.15 5.64
CA ASP A 242 -7.65 11.27 4.34
C ASP A 242 -6.66 11.34 3.15
N ALA A 243 -5.39 11.02 3.39
CA ALA A 243 -4.31 11.16 2.40
C ALA A 243 -4.57 10.41 1.09
N ALA A 244 -4.05 10.97 0.00
CA ALA A 244 -3.91 10.27 -1.26
C ALA A 244 -2.60 9.46 -1.26
N VAL A 245 -2.72 8.14 -1.42
CA VAL A 245 -1.59 7.21 -1.57
C VAL A 245 -1.62 6.69 -3.00
N GLU A 246 -0.80 7.27 -3.87
CA GLU A 246 -0.91 7.11 -5.32
C GLU A 246 0.39 6.72 -6.00
N GLU A 247 0.36 5.75 -6.92
CA GLU A 247 1.50 5.45 -7.81
C GLU A 247 2.79 5.06 -7.05
N ASN A 248 2.67 4.41 -5.88
CA ASN A 248 3.83 3.93 -5.13
C ASN A 248 4.11 2.44 -5.42
N GLU A 249 5.37 2.05 -5.32
CA GLU A 249 5.80 0.65 -5.24
C GLU A 249 6.01 0.29 -3.75
N ILE A 250 5.18 -0.59 -3.21
CA ILE A 250 5.17 -0.95 -1.78
C ILE A 250 5.48 -2.44 -1.66
N ARG A 251 6.70 -2.78 -1.22
CA ARG A 251 7.16 -4.17 -1.26
C ARG A 251 8.06 -4.65 -0.15
N TYR A 252 7.98 -5.95 0.15
CA TYR A 252 8.83 -6.60 1.16
C TYR A 252 8.73 -5.96 2.55
N ASN A 253 7.64 -5.25 2.83
CA ASN A 253 7.39 -4.71 4.15
C ASN A 253 6.75 -5.77 5.04
N ARG A 254 6.99 -5.66 6.35
CA ARG A 254 6.39 -6.55 7.34
C ARG A 254 5.71 -5.78 8.45
N ALA A 255 4.48 -6.16 8.81
CA ALA A 255 3.81 -5.54 9.94
C ALA A 255 4.39 -6.04 11.27
N GLY A 256 4.22 -7.31 11.64
CA GLY A 256 4.72 -7.82 12.92
C GLY A 256 5.50 -9.13 12.80
N HIS A 257 6.42 -9.35 13.75
CA HIS A 257 7.20 -10.58 13.81
C HIS A 257 6.34 -11.79 14.20
N SER A 258 5.35 -11.59 15.09
CA SER A 258 4.43 -12.63 15.52
C SER A 258 3.07 -12.52 14.84
N ALA A 259 2.23 -11.58 15.29
CA ALA A 259 0.99 -11.23 14.62
C ALA A 259 1.19 -9.93 13.84
N GLY A 260 0.42 -9.67 12.79
CA GLY A 260 0.48 -8.35 12.19
C GLY A 260 -0.60 -8.07 11.16
N TYR A 261 -0.89 -6.79 11.00
CA TYR A 261 -1.98 -6.27 10.17
C TYR A 261 -1.44 -5.27 9.14
N GLY A 262 -1.74 -5.49 7.86
CA GLY A 262 -1.29 -4.60 6.79
C GLY A 262 0.22 -4.63 6.61
N GLY A 263 0.75 -5.67 5.96
CA GLY A 263 2.18 -5.73 5.65
C GLY A 263 2.62 -4.53 4.81
N GLY A 264 1.86 -4.22 3.76
CA GLY A 264 2.05 -3.02 2.94
C GLY A 264 1.43 -1.78 3.56
N ILE A 265 0.10 -1.72 3.60
CA ILE A 265 -0.68 -0.55 4.06
C ILE A 265 -1.68 -0.98 5.14
N THR A 266 -1.78 -0.20 6.20
CA THR A 266 -2.90 -0.24 7.16
C THR A 266 -3.69 1.05 7.14
N VAL A 267 -5.02 0.93 7.23
CA VAL A 267 -5.97 2.03 7.43
C VAL A 267 -6.81 1.77 8.67
N GLU A 268 -6.78 2.70 9.62
CA GLU A 268 -7.64 2.73 10.81
C GLU A 268 -8.33 4.09 10.91
N GLY A 269 -9.58 4.19 10.43
CA GLY A 269 -10.26 5.48 10.30
C GLY A 269 -9.82 6.28 9.06
N GLY A 270 -10.46 7.43 8.86
CA GLY A 270 -10.22 8.33 7.71
C GLY A 270 -10.88 7.88 6.40
N GLU A 271 -10.82 8.75 5.39
CA GLU A 271 -11.31 8.52 4.03
C GLU A 271 -10.17 8.57 2.99
N PRO A 272 -9.10 7.75 3.13
CA PRO A 272 -7.97 7.81 2.22
C PRO A 272 -8.32 7.23 0.85
N THR A 273 -7.60 7.71 -0.17
CA THR A 273 -7.62 7.13 -1.51
C THR A 273 -6.33 6.36 -1.75
N ILE A 274 -6.43 5.05 -1.98
CA ILE A 274 -5.31 4.17 -2.31
C ILE A 274 -5.46 3.79 -3.78
N LYS A 275 -4.64 4.40 -4.64
CA LYS A 275 -4.84 4.33 -6.08
C LYS A 275 -3.59 4.09 -6.91
N GLY A 276 -3.68 3.20 -7.91
CA GLY A 276 -2.60 3.03 -8.88
C GLY A 276 -1.27 2.54 -8.28
N ASN A 277 -1.29 1.96 -7.08
CA ASN A 277 -0.09 1.46 -6.43
C ASN A 277 0.23 0.03 -6.88
N GLU A 278 1.51 -0.32 -6.85
CA GLU A 278 2.01 -1.68 -6.98
C GLU A 278 2.40 -2.21 -5.60
N ILE A 279 1.60 -3.14 -5.04
CA ILE A 279 1.73 -3.60 -3.66
C ILE A 279 2.05 -5.10 -3.67
N HIS A 280 3.28 -5.47 -3.33
CA HIS A 280 3.69 -6.86 -3.48
C HIS A 280 4.70 -7.41 -2.48
N HIS A 281 4.67 -8.74 -2.30
CA HIS A 281 5.60 -9.45 -1.42
C HIS A 281 5.62 -8.92 0.03
N ASN A 282 4.56 -8.26 0.47
CA ASN A 282 4.43 -7.81 1.85
C ASN A 282 3.87 -8.93 2.72
N ILE A 283 4.23 -8.90 4.01
CA ILE A 283 3.86 -9.94 4.98
C ILE A 283 3.21 -9.28 6.19
N ALA A 284 1.99 -9.67 6.56
CA ALA A 284 1.37 -9.08 7.75
C ALA A 284 1.99 -9.67 9.04
N GLY A 285 1.88 -10.97 9.27
CA GLY A 285 2.47 -11.67 10.44
C GLY A 285 3.35 -12.86 10.07
N GLN A 286 4.09 -13.43 11.02
CA GLN A 286 4.90 -14.63 10.76
C GLN A 286 4.59 -15.83 11.64
N THR A 287 4.11 -15.66 12.89
CA THR A 287 3.99 -16.80 13.80
C THR A 287 2.59 -17.07 14.35
N VAL A 288 1.77 -16.04 14.60
CA VAL A 288 0.44 -16.21 15.22
C VAL A 288 -0.68 -15.98 14.23
N GLN A 289 -0.79 -14.77 13.69
CA GLN A 289 -1.89 -14.39 12.80
C GLN A 289 -1.48 -13.28 11.84
N GLY A 290 -1.99 -13.35 10.62
CA GLY A 290 -1.88 -12.30 9.63
C GLY A 290 -3.23 -11.81 9.14
N LEU A 291 -3.41 -10.49 9.04
CA LEU A 291 -4.57 -9.88 8.38
C LEU A 291 -4.11 -8.84 7.36
N GLY A 292 -4.53 -8.98 6.11
CA GLY A 292 -4.17 -8.02 5.05
C GLY A 292 -2.67 -8.04 4.75
N GLY A 293 -2.21 -9.02 3.98
CA GLY A 293 -0.79 -9.08 3.59
C GLY A 293 -0.36 -7.81 2.84
N GLY A 294 -1.15 -7.40 1.85
CA GLY A 294 -0.99 -6.14 1.13
C GLY A 294 -1.62 -4.98 1.89
N ILE A 295 -2.96 -4.97 1.96
CA ILE A 295 -3.75 -3.89 2.56
C ILE A 295 -4.64 -4.42 3.68
N PHE A 296 -4.65 -3.74 4.82
CA PHE A 296 -5.59 -3.96 5.92
C PHE A 296 -6.39 -2.69 6.19
N VAL A 297 -7.72 -2.79 6.16
CA VAL A 297 -8.64 -1.71 6.51
C VAL A 297 -9.50 -2.16 7.68
N TRP A 298 -9.53 -1.35 8.73
CA TRP A 298 -10.46 -1.47 9.85
C TRP A 298 -11.00 -0.09 10.21
N SER A 299 -12.17 0.24 9.64
CA SER A 299 -12.70 1.61 9.68
C SER A 299 -14.21 1.65 9.80
N ASN A 300 -14.76 2.79 10.21
CA ASN A 300 -16.18 3.12 10.08
C ASN A 300 -16.45 4.17 8.98
N THR A 301 -15.39 4.70 8.36
CA THR A 301 -15.38 5.61 7.22
C THR A 301 -14.81 4.90 5.99
N THR A 302 -15.09 5.44 4.81
CA THR A 302 -14.82 4.74 3.53
C THR A 302 -13.39 4.98 3.07
N ALA A 303 -12.57 3.93 3.00
CA ALA A 303 -11.30 3.94 2.28
C ALA A 303 -11.54 3.48 0.83
N SER A 304 -11.08 4.27 -0.16
CA SER A 304 -11.20 3.86 -1.56
C SER A 304 -9.95 3.10 -2.01
N ILE A 305 -10.15 1.92 -2.61
CA ILE A 305 -9.07 1.09 -3.17
C ILE A 305 -9.33 0.92 -4.67
N GLU A 306 -8.59 1.67 -5.49
CA GLU A 306 -8.87 1.82 -6.93
C GLU A 306 -7.65 1.56 -7.82
N GLY A 307 -7.77 0.74 -8.86
CA GLY A 307 -6.74 0.68 -9.90
C GLY A 307 -5.37 0.16 -9.43
N ASN A 308 -5.30 -0.56 -8.31
CA ASN A 308 -4.03 -1.06 -7.77
C ASN A 308 -3.67 -2.44 -8.32
N ILE A 309 -2.38 -2.74 -8.38
CA ILE A 309 -1.84 -4.07 -8.66
C ILE A 309 -1.33 -4.66 -7.35
N ILE A 310 -1.98 -5.71 -6.84
CA ILE A 310 -1.76 -6.26 -5.50
C ILE A 310 -1.44 -7.74 -5.61
N TYR A 311 -0.16 -8.11 -5.45
CA TYR A 311 0.26 -9.49 -5.74
C TYR A 311 1.37 -10.07 -4.88
N TYR A 312 1.41 -11.40 -4.76
CA TYR A 312 2.37 -12.13 -3.91
C TYR A 312 2.42 -11.70 -2.44
N ASN A 313 1.39 -11.02 -1.94
CA ASN A 313 1.31 -10.67 -0.53
C ASN A 313 0.86 -11.89 0.28
N GLN A 314 1.33 -11.95 1.52
CA GLN A 314 1.01 -13.02 2.44
C GLN A 314 0.42 -12.43 3.71
N ALA A 315 -0.78 -12.86 4.10
CA ALA A 315 -1.29 -12.44 5.39
C ALA A 315 -0.36 -12.97 6.49
N ILE A 316 -0.01 -14.26 6.44
CA ILE A 316 1.00 -14.86 7.33
C ILE A 316 2.07 -15.61 6.52
N SER A 317 3.32 -15.66 6.99
CA SER A 317 4.40 -16.43 6.33
C SER A 317 4.82 -17.72 7.04
N GLY A 318 4.51 -17.88 8.33
CA GLY A 318 4.81 -19.10 9.09
C GLY A 318 3.57 -19.93 9.43
N ALA A 319 3.72 -20.80 10.44
CA ALA A 319 2.72 -21.81 10.78
C ALA A 319 1.39 -21.17 11.16
N GLY A 320 1.39 -20.14 12.01
CA GLY A 320 0.19 -19.57 12.63
C GLY A 320 -0.18 -20.26 13.95
N ASP A 321 -1.19 -19.72 14.64
CA ASP A 321 -1.83 -20.35 15.80
C ASP A 321 -3.01 -21.25 15.39
N PRO A 322 -3.15 -22.49 15.93
CA PRO A 322 -4.27 -23.41 15.67
C PRO A 322 -5.68 -22.88 15.90
N GLY A 323 -5.84 -21.93 16.81
CA GLY A 323 -7.12 -21.31 17.13
C GLY A 323 -7.47 -20.10 16.26
N MET A 324 -6.57 -19.67 15.37
CA MET A 324 -6.72 -18.43 14.62
C MET A 324 -6.64 -18.65 13.10
N ALA A 325 -7.46 -17.91 12.37
CA ALA A 325 -7.43 -17.88 10.92
C ALA A 325 -6.73 -16.61 10.43
N SER A 326 -5.89 -16.75 9.41
CA SER A 326 -5.33 -15.60 8.70
C SER A 326 -6.23 -15.22 7.52
N ARG A 327 -6.33 -13.92 7.25
CA ARG A 327 -7.38 -13.39 6.37
C ARG A 327 -6.84 -12.31 5.43
N GLY A 328 -7.32 -12.29 4.19
CA GLY A 328 -6.97 -11.24 3.24
C GLY A 328 -5.50 -11.30 2.85
N GLY A 329 -5.09 -12.27 2.03
CA GLY A 329 -3.71 -12.33 1.55
C GLY A 329 -3.32 -11.05 0.83
N GLY A 330 -4.18 -10.59 -0.09
CA GLY A 330 -4.06 -9.28 -0.74
C GLY A 330 -4.67 -8.18 0.12
N ILE A 331 -6.00 -8.23 0.29
CA ILE A 331 -6.79 -7.18 0.93
C ILE A 331 -7.64 -7.77 2.07
N TYR A 332 -7.59 -7.13 3.23
CA TYR A 332 -8.55 -7.30 4.31
C TYR A 332 -9.33 -6.00 4.49
N TYR A 333 -10.66 -6.01 4.35
CA TYR A 333 -11.49 -4.82 4.47
C TYR A 333 -12.65 -5.02 5.45
N SER A 334 -12.58 -4.41 6.64
CA SER A 334 -13.60 -4.60 7.68
C SER A 334 -14.15 -3.30 8.25
N GLY A 335 -15.44 -3.34 8.58
CA GLY A 335 -16.10 -2.32 9.38
C GLY A 335 -15.68 -2.32 10.86
N ASN A 336 -15.84 -1.17 11.52
CA ASN A 336 -15.72 -1.00 12.98
C ASN A 336 -16.94 -0.25 13.58
N PRO A 337 -18.12 -0.90 13.76
CA PRO A 337 -18.43 -2.28 13.38
C PRO A 337 -18.88 -2.42 11.92
N THR A 338 -19.28 -1.34 11.26
CA THR A 338 -19.78 -1.35 9.87
C THR A 338 -19.16 -0.26 9.03
N VAL A 339 -19.09 -0.46 7.71
CA VAL A 339 -18.46 0.48 6.78
C VAL A 339 -18.99 0.33 5.36
N GLN A 340 -18.95 1.41 4.57
CA GLN A 340 -19.11 1.31 3.13
C GLN A 340 -17.76 0.99 2.47
N ALA A 341 -17.72 0.04 1.54
CA ALA A 341 -16.51 -0.27 0.78
C ALA A 341 -16.62 0.19 -0.67
N VAL A 342 -15.51 0.73 -1.19
CA VAL A 342 -15.27 0.97 -2.60
C VAL A 342 -13.97 0.26 -2.99
N ILE A 343 -14.12 -0.90 -3.64
CA ILE A 343 -13.00 -1.71 -4.14
C ILE A 343 -13.21 -1.91 -5.63
N TRP A 344 -12.49 -1.13 -6.44
CA TRP A 344 -12.78 -0.98 -7.86
C TRP A 344 -11.55 -1.11 -8.76
N ASP A 345 -11.68 -1.85 -9.86
CA ASP A 345 -10.67 -1.90 -10.93
C ASP A 345 -9.27 -2.31 -10.47
N ASN A 346 -9.17 -3.18 -9.45
CA ASN A 346 -7.88 -3.66 -8.96
C ASN A 346 -7.50 -5.01 -9.62
N ASP A 347 -6.21 -5.22 -9.84
CA ASP A 347 -5.64 -6.53 -10.17
C ASP A 347 -5.05 -7.17 -8.92
N VAL A 348 -5.74 -8.18 -8.39
CA VAL A 348 -5.41 -8.85 -7.12
C VAL A 348 -4.99 -10.29 -7.43
N GLY A 349 -3.68 -10.52 -7.52
CA GLY A 349 -3.10 -11.74 -8.06
C GLY A 349 -2.23 -12.52 -7.08
N GLN A 350 -2.30 -13.85 -7.06
CA GLN A 350 -1.26 -14.70 -6.43
C GLN A 350 -0.99 -14.41 -4.94
N ASN A 351 -1.96 -13.83 -4.24
CA ASN A 351 -1.85 -13.58 -2.82
C ASN A 351 -2.25 -14.82 -2.01
N ILE A 352 -1.69 -14.93 -0.80
CA ILE A 352 -1.87 -16.11 0.05
C ILE A 352 -2.32 -15.67 1.44
N ALA A 353 -3.48 -16.14 1.90
CA ALA A 353 -3.89 -15.86 3.28
C ALA A 353 -3.14 -16.73 4.30
N SER A 354 -2.90 -18.01 4.00
CA SER A 354 -2.15 -18.92 4.88
C SER A 354 -1.30 -19.95 4.11
N PRO A 355 0.05 -19.88 4.13
CA PRO A 355 0.94 -20.74 3.34
C PRO A 355 1.37 -22.04 4.03
N VAL A 356 1.36 -22.15 5.36
CA VAL A 356 1.98 -23.29 6.06
C VAL A 356 1.00 -24.20 6.78
N SER A 357 0.24 -23.79 7.80
CA SER A 357 -0.57 -24.81 8.52
C SER A 357 -1.75 -24.34 9.36
N HIS A 358 -2.45 -23.27 8.99
CA HIS A 358 -3.77 -22.95 9.60
C HIS A 358 -4.77 -22.43 8.58
N GLN A 359 -6.01 -22.28 9.03
CA GLN A 359 -7.14 -21.83 8.21
C GLN A 359 -6.84 -20.48 7.55
N GLY A 360 -7.16 -20.39 6.26
CA GLY A 360 -6.97 -19.18 5.47
C GLY A 360 -8.26 -18.74 4.79
N TYR A 361 -8.57 -17.44 4.88
CA TYR A 361 -9.82 -16.87 4.37
C TYR A 361 -9.56 -15.67 3.45
N GLY A 362 -10.19 -15.63 2.28
CA GLY A 362 -10.03 -14.50 1.36
C GLY A 362 -8.58 -14.37 0.87
N GLY A 363 -8.12 -15.31 0.03
CA GLY A 363 -6.75 -15.28 -0.49
C GLY A 363 -6.45 -13.95 -1.19
N GLY A 364 -7.34 -13.52 -2.08
CA GLY A 364 -7.29 -12.20 -2.70
C GLY A 364 -7.88 -11.13 -1.78
N LEU A 365 -9.17 -11.27 -1.46
CA LEU A 365 -9.95 -10.31 -0.67
C LEU A 365 -10.76 -11.01 0.43
N TYR A 366 -10.63 -10.54 1.66
CA TYR A 366 -11.57 -10.79 2.75
C TYR A 366 -12.29 -9.49 3.08
N ALA A 367 -13.62 -9.50 3.15
CA ALA A 367 -14.37 -8.34 3.63
C ALA A 367 -15.48 -8.70 4.62
N SER A 368 -15.68 -7.83 5.61
CA SER A 368 -16.67 -8.03 6.67
C SER A 368 -17.32 -6.74 7.17
N GLY A 369 -18.56 -6.82 7.63
CA GLY A 369 -19.29 -5.68 8.17
C GLY A 369 -19.58 -4.59 7.13
N LEU A 370 -19.69 -4.97 5.84
CA LEU A 370 -20.02 -4.01 4.80
C LEU A 370 -21.51 -3.63 4.86
N VAL A 371 -21.83 -2.38 4.55
CA VAL A 371 -23.21 -1.90 4.44
C VAL A 371 -23.50 -1.30 3.08
N THR A 372 -24.77 -1.29 2.68
CA THR A 372 -25.21 -0.69 1.41
C THR A 372 -24.93 0.82 1.40
N PRO A 373 -24.38 1.41 0.30
CA PRO A 373 -24.07 0.79 -0.99
C PRO A 373 -22.59 0.42 -1.17
N SER A 374 -22.13 -0.67 -0.54
CA SER A 374 -20.78 -1.21 -0.79
C SER A 374 -20.66 -1.83 -2.19
N LEU A 375 -19.57 -1.52 -2.89
CA LEU A 375 -19.28 -1.98 -4.24
C LEU A 375 -17.90 -2.65 -4.30
N ILE A 376 -17.90 -3.90 -4.75
CA ILE A 376 -16.71 -4.64 -5.16
C ILE A 376 -16.88 -4.92 -6.64
N GLY A 377 -16.24 -4.14 -7.50
CA GLY A 377 -16.49 -4.24 -8.93
C GLY A 377 -15.32 -3.97 -9.86
N ALA A 378 -15.43 -4.48 -11.08
CA ALA A 378 -14.39 -4.40 -12.11
C ALA A 378 -13.01 -4.95 -11.69
N ASN A 379 -12.90 -5.72 -10.60
CA ASN A 379 -11.62 -6.25 -10.16
C ASN A 379 -11.27 -7.54 -10.92
N ASN A 380 -9.99 -7.72 -11.20
CA ASN A 380 -9.42 -9.00 -11.62
C ASN A 380 -8.81 -9.69 -10.41
N LEU A 381 -9.39 -10.81 -9.96
CA LEU A 381 -8.86 -11.62 -8.87
C LEU A 381 -8.37 -12.95 -9.42
N SER A 382 -7.05 -13.13 -9.47
CA SER A 382 -6.45 -14.28 -10.14
C SER A 382 -5.47 -15.07 -9.29
N SER A 383 -5.52 -16.40 -9.37
CA SER A 383 -4.52 -17.30 -8.77
C SER A 383 -4.27 -17.11 -7.26
N ASN A 384 -5.22 -16.53 -6.52
CA ASN A 384 -5.09 -16.36 -5.08
C ASN A 384 -5.37 -17.68 -4.34
N ILE A 385 -4.76 -17.84 -3.16
CA ILE A 385 -4.89 -19.03 -2.33
C ILE A 385 -5.34 -18.63 -0.92
N ALA A 386 -6.48 -19.16 -0.47
CA ALA A 386 -6.89 -18.89 0.92
C ALA A 386 -6.05 -19.73 1.89
N GLY A 387 -6.20 -21.05 1.89
CA GLY A 387 -5.37 -21.96 2.71
C GLY A 387 -4.43 -22.81 1.86
N HIS A 388 -3.17 -22.94 2.22
CA HIS A 388 -2.26 -23.86 1.52
C HIS A 388 -2.41 -25.27 2.09
N ASN A 389 -2.04 -25.54 3.34
CA ASN A 389 -2.10 -26.92 3.90
C ASN A 389 -3.22 -27.17 4.92
N ASP A 390 -4.18 -26.25 5.06
CA ASP A 390 -5.36 -26.42 5.91
C ASP A 390 -6.62 -25.88 5.20
N ASN A 391 -7.77 -25.98 5.85
CA ASN A 391 -9.05 -25.57 5.31
C ASN A 391 -9.03 -24.12 4.87
N GLY A 392 -9.60 -23.87 3.69
CA GLY A 392 -9.67 -22.53 3.15
C GLY A 392 -11.04 -22.18 2.63
N LYS A 393 -11.39 -20.89 2.73
CA LYS A 393 -12.64 -20.32 2.25
C LYS A 393 -12.37 -19.08 1.41
N GLY A 394 -12.99 -18.97 0.24
CA GLY A 394 -12.88 -17.76 -0.58
C GLY A 394 -11.46 -17.56 -1.11
N GLY A 395 -11.03 -18.38 -2.06
CA GLY A 395 -9.70 -18.22 -2.67
C GLY A 395 -9.53 -16.82 -3.28
N GLY A 396 -10.51 -16.41 -4.10
CA GLY A 396 -10.61 -15.04 -4.60
C GLY A 396 -11.19 -14.09 -3.56
N ILE A 397 -12.47 -14.27 -3.21
CA ILE A 397 -13.24 -13.37 -2.33
C ILE A 397 -13.90 -14.17 -1.20
N TYR A 398 -13.81 -13.67 0.03
CA TYR A 398 -14.67 -14.04 1.15
C TYR A 398 -15.46 -12.80 1.61
N LEU A 399 -16.80 -12.89 1.60
CA LEU A 399 -17.69 -11.95 2.28
C LEU A 399 -18.33 -12.56 3.54
N ASP A 400 -18.14 -11.92 4.68
CA ASP A 400 -18.69 -12.31 5.98
C ASP A 400 -19.59 -11.21 6.54
N GLY A 401 -20.84 -11.53 6.91
CA GLY A 401 -21.73 -10.58 7.57
C GLY A 401 -21.87 -9.23 6.88
N SER A 402 -22.04 -9.22 5.55
CA SER A 402 -21.88 -8.02 4.71
C SER A 402 -23.06 -7.76 3.76
N GLU A 403 -23.33 -6.49 3.48
CA GLU A 403 -24.22 -6.05 2.41
C GLU A 403 -23.42 -5.40 1.26
N ALA A 404 -23.29 -6.10 0.14
CA ALA A 404 -22.44 -5.64 -0.97
C ALA A 404 -22.95 -6.03 -2.36
N THR A 405 -22.58 -5.23 -3.35
CA THR A 405 -22.71 -5.57 -4.76
C THR A 405 -21.37 -6.04 -5.31
N LEU A 406 -21.32 -7.28 -5.80
CA LEU A 406 -20.23 -7.83 -6.58
C LEU A 406 -20.59 -7.69 -8.06
N GLN A 407 -19.91 -6.79 -8.77
CA GLN A 407 -20.24 -6.49 -10.16
C GLN A 407 -19.04 -6.49 -11.09
N GLY A 408 -19.15 -7.21 -12.22
CA GLY A 408 -18.19 -7.05 -13.31
C GLY A 408 -16.77 -7.52 -12.96
N ASN A 409 -16.61 -8.37 -11.94
CA ASN A 409 -15.31 -8.89 -11.56
C ASN A 409 -14.94 -10.11 -12.43
N GLU A 410 -13.66 -10.27 -12.70
CA GLU A 410 -13.06 -11.48 -13.24
C GLU A 410 -12.41 -12.25 -12.09
N ILE A 411 -12.93 -13.42 -11.74
CA ILE A 411 -12.49 -14.23 -10.59
C ILE A 411 -12.04 -15.59 -11.11
N VAL A 412 -10.72 -15.72 -11.28
CA VAL A 412 -10.15 -16.77 -12.14
C VAL A 412 -8.99 -17.52 -11.49
N ASP A 413 -8.98 -18.85 -11.66
CA ASP A 413 -7.87 -19.72 -11.22
C ASP A 413 -7.56 -19.64 -9.70
N ASN A 414 -8.49 -19.13 -8.89
CA ASN A 414 -8.32 -19.03 -7.44
C ASN A 414 -8.56 -20.38 -6.76
N THR A 415 -7.89 -20.59 -5.62
CA THR A 415 -7.90 -21.86 -4.89
C THR A 415 -8.32 -21.62 -3.44
N ALA A 416 -9.39 -22.28 -2.99
CA ALA A 416 -9.80 -22.17 -1.59
C ALA A 416 -8.79 -22.90 -0.69
N THR A 417 -8.49 -24.18 -0.96
CA THR A 417 -7.37 -24.85 -0.31
C THR A 417 -6.45 -25.58 -1.29
N TRP A 418 -5.13 -25.49 -1.08
CA TRP A 418 -4.17 -26.25 -1.87
C TRP A 418 -4.21 -27.73 -1.48
N SER A 419 -3.91 -28.08 -0.24
CA SER A 419 -3.80 -29.45 0.31
C SER A 419 -4.50 -29.64 1.66
N GLY A 420 -5.40 -28.74 2.03
CA GLY A 420 -6.24 -28.91 3.21
C GLY A 420 -7.36 -29.94 3.04
N SER A 421 -7.94 -30.34 4.18
CA SER A 421 -9.01 -31.34 4.23
C SER A 421 -10.33 -30.86 3.61
N MET A 422 -10.57 -29.54 3.58
CA MET A 422 -11.81 -28.96 3.08
C MET A 422 -11.60 -27.56 2.48
N GLY A 423 -11.91 -27.43 1.18
CA GLY A 423 -11.95 -26.16 0.46
C GLY A 423 -13.37 -25.72 0.10
N LYS A 424 -13.72 -24.47 0.37
CA LYS A 424 -15.05 -23.91 0.06
C LYS A 424 -14.91 -22.59 -0.71
N GLY A 425 -15.57 -22.44 -1.85
CA GLY A 425 -15.59 -21.16 -2.57
C GLY A 425 -14.20 -20.81 -3.11
N GLY A 426 -13.70 -21.58 -4.08
CA GLY A 426 -12.41 -21.28 -4.72
C GLY A 426 -12.39 -19.85 -5.28
N GLY A 427 -13.46 -19.46 -5.97
CA GLY A 427 -13.69 -18.09 -6.42
C GLY A 427 -14.26 -17.23 -5.30
N VAL A 428 -15.53 -17.48 -4.94
CA VAL A 428 -16.28 -16.64 -3.99
C VAL A 428 -16.86 -17.49 -2.85
N PHE A 429 -16.73 -17.01 -1.62
CA PHE A 429 -17.41 -17.55 -0.45
C PHE A 429 -18.22 -16.44 0.24
N VAL A 430 -19.51 -16.68 0.46
CA VAL A 430 -20.43 -15.74 1.11
C VAL A 430 -21.05 -16.40 2.33
N GLU A 431 -20.96 -15.75 3.48
CA GLU A 431 -21.50 -16.22 4.77
C GLU A 431 -22.24 -15.07 5.48
N GLY A 432 -23.45 -15.34 5.98
CA GLY A 432 -24.18 -14.37 6.82
C GLY A 432 -24.52 -13.03 6.14
N SER A 433 -24.55 -12.99 4.80
CA SER A 433 -24.49 -11.74 4.03
C SER A 433 -25.75 -11.51 3.17
N ALA A 434 -26.00 -10.25 2.79
CA ALA A 434 -27.02 -9.86 1.81
C ALA A 434 -26.36 -9.29 0.55
N VAL A 435 -26.23 -10.08 -0.51
CA VAL A 435 -25.36 -9.74 -1.65
C VAL A 435 -26.07 -9.73 -2.99
N THR A 436 -25.69 -8.79 -3.86
CA THR A 436 -26.02 -8.85 -5.29
C THR A 436 -24.78 -9.24 -6.05
N ILE A 437 -24.78 -10.39 -6.71
CA ILE A 437 -23.67 -10.91 -7.52
C ILE A 437 -24.13 -10.85 -8.97
N ARG A 438 -23.61 -9.89 -9.74
CA ARG A 438 -24.04 -9.70 -11.14
C ARG A 438 -22.95 -9.38 -12.14
N GLY A 439 -23.08 -9.93 -13.36
CA GLY A 439 -22.16 -9.60 -14.44
C GLY A 439 -20.71 -10.03 -14.20
N ASN A 440 -20.46 -11.01 -13.33
CA ASN A 440 -19.11 -11.48 -13.03
C ASN A 440 -18.72 -12.68 -13.90
N ALA A 441 -17.44 -12.83 -14.19
CA ALA A 441 -16.85 -14.02 -14.78
C ALA A 441 -16.13 -14.82 -13.69
N ILE A 442 -16.68 -15.98 -13.31
CA ILE A 442 -16.13 -16.85 -12.27
C ILE A 442 -15.66 -18.14 -12.93
N ALA A 443 -14.36 -18.24 -13.22
CA ALA A 443 -13.85 -19.31 -14.06
C ALA A 443 -12.64 -20.06 -13.48
N ARG A 444 -12.60 -21.38 -13.71
CA ARG A 444 -11.45 -22.24 -13.37
C ARG A 444 -10.97 -22.20 -11.92
N ASN A 445 -11.85 -21.75 -11.02
CA ASN A 445 -11.55 -21.76 -9.59
C ASN A 445 -11.63 -23.19 -9.05
N THR A 446 -10.84 -23.46 -8.02
CA THR A 446 -10.70 -24.79 -7.42
C THR A 446 -11.05 -24.75 -5.93
N GLY A 447 -11.91 -25.65 -5.48
CA GLY A 447 -12.21 -25.80 -4.05
C GLY A 447 -11.02 -26.40 -3.32
N SER A 448 -10.68 -27.65 -3.64
CA SER A 448 -9.43 -28.29 -3.18
C SER A 448 -8.56 -28.79 -4.33
N ARG A 449 -7.29 -28.39 -4.35
CA ARG A 449 -6.41 -28.56 -5.52
C ARG A 449 -5.52 -29.80 -5.47
N PHE A 450 -5.15 -30.29 -4.30
CA PHE A 450 -4.31 -31.47 -4.13
C PHE A 450 -5.11 -32.74 -4.39
N SER A 451 -4.50 -33.71 -5.06
CA SER A 451 -5.13 -34.98 -5.44
C SER A 451 -4.58 -36.19 -4.66
N GLY A 452 -3.73 -35.95 -3.66
CA GLY A 452 -3.12 -36.99 -2.80
C GLY A 452 -3.74 -37.01 -1.40
N LEU A 453 -3.14 -37.78 -0.48
CA LEU A 453 -3.55 -37.84 0.93
C LEU A 453 -2.97 -36.65 1.74
N PRO A 454 -3.67 -36.15 2.78
CA PRO A 454 -4.96 -36.59 3.30
C PRO A 454 -6.14 -36.21 2.39
N SER A 455 -7.31 -36.84 2.62
CA SER A 455 -8.51 -36.64 1.79
C SER A 455 -8.96 -35.18 1.75
N SER A 456 -9.28 -34.70 0.55
CA SER A 456 -9.51 -33.29 0.26
C SER A 456 -10.90 -33.06 -0.33
N MET A 457 -11.83 -32.64 0.52
CA MET A 457 -13.20 -32.30 0.12
C MET A 457 -13.27 -30.91 -0.51
N GLY A 458 -14.17 -30.75 -1.47
CA GLY A 458 -14.34 -29.51 -2.22
C GLY A 458 -15.80 -29.12 -2.41
N PHE A 459 -16.12 -27.86 -2.11
CA PHE A 459 -17.49 -27.34 -2.19
C PHE A 459 -17.54 -26.00 -2.93
N GLY A 460 -18.46 -25.88 -3.89
CA GLY A 460 -18.79 -24.58 -4.51
C GLY A 460 -17.57 -23.90 -5.10
N ALA A 461 -16.78 -24.58 -5.95
CA ALA A 461 -15.48 -24.04 -6.36
C ALA A 461 -15.58 -22.68 -7.05
N GLY A 462 -16.61 -22.45 -7.87
CA GLY A 462 -16.91 -21.10 -8.34
C GLY A 462 -17.42 -20.24 -7.18
N MET A 463 -18.52 -20.67 -6.55
CA MET A 463 -19.18 -19.90 -5.50
C MET A 463 -19.81 -20.77 -4.41
N VAL A 464 -19.71 -20.31 -3.16
CA VAL A 464 -20.49 -20.82 -2.02
C VAL A 464 -21.34 -19.70 -1.42
N ILE A 465 -22.59 -20.00 -1.09
CA ILE A 465 -23.51 -19.09 -0.40
C ILE A 465 -24.11 -19.83 0.81
N SER A 466 -23.84 -19.33 2.01
CA SER A 466 -24.27 -19.88 3.30
C SER A 466 -24.94 -18.81 4.16
N ASP A 467 -26.04 -19.17 4.81
CA ASP A 467 -26.75 -18.30 5.77
C ASP A 467 -27.00 -16.88 5.23
N ALA A 468 -27.28 -16.77 3.93
CA ALA A 468 -27.25 -15.53 3.18
C ALA A 468 -28.51 -15.32 2.33
N VAL A 469 -28.74 -14.07 1.95
CA VAL A 469 -29.73 -13.68 0.93
C VAL A 469 -28.95 -13.16 -0.28
N ALA A 470 -29.07 -13.82 -1.42
CA ALA A 470 -28.32 -13.43 -2.61
C ALA A 470 -29.21 -13.27 -3.83
N LEU A 471 -28.95 -12.23 -4.62
CA LEU A 471 -29.41 -12.12 -6.01
C LEU A 471 -28.24 -12.50 -6.91
N VAL A 472 -28.37 -13.57 -7.70
CA VAL A 472 -27.31 -14.05 -8.59
C VAL A 472 -27.79 -13.92 -10.03
N GLN A 473 -27.34 -12.88 -10.73
CA GLN A 473 -27.86 -12.53 -12.05
C GLN A 473 -26.75 -12.32 -13.08
N ASP A 474 -26.91 -12.79 -14.31
CA ASP A 474 -26.01 -12.47 -15.44
C ASP A 474 -24.52 -12.80 -15.20
N ASN A 475 -24.21 -13.85 -14.44
CA ASN A 475 -22.82 -14.28 -14.21
C ASN A 475 -22.43 -15.42 -15.16
N LEU A 476 -21.20 -15.39 -15.67
CA LEU A 476 -20.58 -16.51 -16.38
C LEU A 476 -19.81 -17.38 -15.39
N ILE A 477 -20.30 -18.59 -15.11
CA ILE A 477 -19.66 -19.54 -14.18
C ILE A 477 -19.21 -20.77 -14.97
N THR A 478 -17.90 -20.94 -15.18
CA THR A 478 -17.38 -21.96 -16.11
C THR A 478 -16.08 -22.61 -15.66
N GLY A 479 -15.88 -23.90 -15.96
CA GLY A 479 -14.61 -24.59 -15.71
C GLY A 479 -14.18 -24.72 -14.24
N ASN A 480 -15.03 -24.35 -13.28
CA ASN A 480 -14.74 -24.43 -11.86
C ASN A 480 -14.79 -25.89 -11.36
N ARG A 481 -13.84 -26.29 -10.52
CA ARG A 481 -13.66 -27.67 -10.08
C ARG A 481 -13.69 -27.78 -8.56
N ALA A 482 -14.70 -28.47 -8.05
CA ALA A 482 -14.89 -28.67 -6.61
C ALA A 482 -13.64 -29.26 -5.94
N THR A 483 -13.14 -30.39 -6.42
CA THR A 483 -11.89 -30.99 -5.94
C THR A 483 -11.14 -31.69 -7.07
N ASN A 484 -9.82 -31.80 -6.95
CA ASN A 484 -8.97 -32.66 -7.78
C ASN A 484 -8.84 -34.08 -7.23
N SER A 485 -9.28 -34.33 -6.00
CA SER A 485 -9.27 -35.66 -5.36
C SER A 485 -10.43 -36.55 -5.84
N PRO A 486 -10.33 -37.90 -5.77
CA PRO A 486 -11.48 -38.79 -5.87
C PRO A 486 -12.48 -38.68 -4.69
N ASP A 487 -12.17 -37.88 -3.67
CA ASP A 487 -13.02 -37.68 -2.49
C ASP A 487 -14.33 -36.93 -2.77
N PHE A 488 -15.17 -36.83 -1.74
CA PHE A 488 -16.46 -36.15 -1.81
C PHE A 488 -16.34 -34.70 -2.26
N ALA A 489 -17.14 -34.34 -3.26
CA ALA A 489 -17.19 -33.02 -3.85
C ALA A 489 -18.62 -32.64 -4.20
N ALA A 490 -18.96 -31.37 -4.02
CA ALA A 490 -20.28 -30.85 -4.39
C ALA A 490 -20.18 -29.46 -5.03
N GLY A 491 -20.96 -29.23 -6.09
CA GLY A 491 -21.12 -27.91 -6.70
C GLY A 491 -19.84 -27.35 -7.31
N GLY A 492 -19.40 -27.84 -8.47
CA GLY A 492 -18.26 -27.24 -9.18
C GLY A 492 -18.49 -25.75 -9.47
N GLY A 493 -19.67 -25.40 -9.99
CA GLY A 493 -20.08 -24.02 -10.22
C GLY A 493 -20.51 -23.30 -8.93
N ALA A 494 -21.60 -23.75 -8.31
CA ALA A 494 -22.14 -23.16 -7.09
C ALA A 494 -22.58 -24.21 -6.07
N TYR A 495 -22.46 -23.89 -4.78
CA TYR A 495 -22.99 -24.68 -3.68
C TYR A 495 -23.72 -23.76 -2.70
N VAL A 496 -25.02 -23.98 -2.52
CA VAL A 496 -25.91 -23.13 -1.73
C VAL A 496 -26.54 -23.96 -0.63
N PHE A 497 -26.48 -23.49 0.60
CA PHE A 497 -27.12 -24.12 1.75
C PHE A 497 -27.57 -23.06 2.75
N THR A 498 -28.63 -23.37 3.50
CA THR A 498 -29.23 -22.49 4.52
C THR A 498 -29.47 -21.03 4.05
N SER A 499 -29.70 -20.83 2.75
CA SER A 499 -29.71 -19.51 2.11
C SER A 499 -30.93 -19.32 1.20
N THR A 500 -31.27 -18.05 0.93
CA THR A 500 -32.25 -17.68 -0.09
C THR A 500 -31.52 -17.10 -1.30
N VAL A 501 -31.59 -17.77 -2.44
CA VAL A 501 -31.00 -17.29 -3.70
C VAL A 501 -32.12 -17.00 -4.70
N ARG A 502 -32.08 -15.82 -5.31
CA ARG A 502 -33.00 -15.38 -6.37
C ARG A 502 -32.28 -15.16 -7.68
#